data_AF-A0A954G3G2-F1
#
_entry.id   AF-A0A954G3G2-F1
#
_cell.length_a   1.000
_cell.length_b   1.000
_cell.length_c   1.000
_cell.angle_alpha   90.00
_cell.angle_beta   90.00
_cell.angle_gamma   90.00
#
_symmetry.space_group_name_H-M   'P 1'
#
loop_
_entity.id
_entity.type
_entity.pdbx_description
1 polymer ?
#
loop_
_entity_poly.entity_id
_entity_poly.type
_entity_poly.pdbx_seq_one_letter_code
_entity_poly.pdbx_strand_id
1 'polypeptide(L)'
;MSRSKPTRDLRPYFQTLEDLEGPFQWESFFGNDQPVVLDVGAGRGLFLFNVSGEHPEKNFLGMEIDYREGRRAATRLLKAERPNARMLGGDARIAFDKFIP
;
A
#
# COMPACT_ATOMS: atom_id res chain seq x y z
N MET A 1 -9.91 -12.48 21.26
CA MET A 1 -9.02 -11.35 21.62
C MET A 1 -9.59 -10.07 21.02
N SER A 2 -9.71 -9.03 21.84
CA SER A 2 -10.42 -7.78 21.52
C SER A 2 -9.88 -7.12 20.25
N ARG A 3 -10.72 -6.99 19.21
CA ARG A 3 -10.45 -6.14 18.04
C ARG A 3 -10.61 -4.69 18.49
N SER A 4 -9.53 -4.04 18.91
CA SER A 4 -9.55 -2.61 19.23
C SER A 4 -10.03 -1.81 18.00
N LYS A 5 -10.96 -0.88 18.21
CA LYS A 5 -11.45 0.05 17.16
C LYS A 5 -10.28 0.76 16.45
N PRO A 6 -10.43 1.16 15.17
CA PRO A 6 -9.29 1.52 14.35
C PRO A 6 -8.60 2.79 14.84
N THR A 7 -7.27 2.72 14.91
CA THR A 7 -6.44 3.90 14.63
C THR A 7 -6.93 4.48 13.30
N ARG A 8 -7.22 5.79 13.21
CA ARG A 8 -7.57 6.61 12.02
C ARG A 8 -7.74 5.87 10.68
N ASP A 9 -8.89 6.03 10.00
CA ASP A 9 -9.03 5.56 8.61
C ASP A 9 -7.98 6.23 7.71
N LEU A 10 -7.28 5.41 6.92
CA LEU A 10 -6.19 5.81 6.04
C LEU A 10 -6.45 5.41 4.59
N ARG A 11 -7.65 4.90 4.26
CA ARG A 11 -7.97 4.59 2.86
C ARG A 11 -7.90 5.86 1.99
N PRO A 12 -7.38 5.78 0.75
CA PRO A 12 -6.88 4.58 0.08
C PRO A 12 -5.39 4.23 0.38
N TYR A 13 -4.70 5.01 1.22
CA TYR A 13 -3.26 4.90 1.48
C TYR A 13 -2.84 3.67 2.30
N PHE A 14 -3.73 3.08 3.10
CA PHE A 14 -3.48 1.81 3.79
C PHE A 14 -4.69 0.90 3.70
N GLN A 15 -4.48 -0.29 3.17
CA GLN A 15 -5.42 -1.41 3.13
C GLN A 15 -4.68 -2.69 3.55
N THR A 16 -5.38 -3.77 3.86
CA THR A 16 -4.76 -5.08 4.13
C THR A 16 -5.20 -6.14 3.13
N LEU A 17 -4.53 -7.29 3.09
CA LEU A 17 -4.96 -8.41 2.25
C LEU A 17 -6.39 -8.87 2.54
N GLU A 18 -6.87 -8.71 3.79
CA GLU A 18 -8.25 -9.03 4.14
C GLU A 18 -9.29 -8.05 3.59
N ASP A 19 -8.85 -6.86 3.14
CA ASP A 19 -9.73 -5.88 2.47
C ASP A 19 -9.91 -6.21 0.98
N LEU A 20 -9.18 -7.18 0.43
CA LEU A 20 -9.20 -7.51 -1.00
C LEU A 20 -10.18 -8.66 -1.30
N GLU A 21 -10.99 -8.50 -2.33
CA GLU A 21 -12.03 -9.48 -2.72
C GLU A 21 -11.55 -10.52 -3.75
N GLY A 22 -10.34 -10.37 -4.30
CA GLY A 22 -9.79 -11.23 -5.34
C GLY A 22 -8.46 -10.70 -5.88
N PRO A 23 -7.96 -11.23 -7.01
CA PRO A 23 -6.71 -10.76 -7.62
C PRO A 23 -6.68 -9.24 -7.82
N PHE A 24 -5.50 -8.65 -7.69
CA PHE A 24 -5.28 -7.23 -7.90
C PHE A 24 -5.71 -6.83 -9.32
N GLN A 25 -6.64 -5.88 -9.37
CA GLN A 25 -6.91 -5.08 -10.55
C GLN A 25 -6.23 -3.74 -10.33
N TRP A 26 -5.00 -3.59 -10.82
CA TRP A 26 -4.16 -2.42 -10.57
C TRP A 26 -4.86 -1.13 -10.95
N GLU A 27 -5.60 -1.15 -12.05
CA GLU A 27 -6.33 -0.01 -12.59
C GLU A 27 -7.44 0.45 -11.66
N SER A 28 -8.19 -0.50 -11.10
CA SER A 28 -9.25 -0.19 -10.14
C SER A 28 -8.68 0.19 -8.77
N PHE A 29 -7.54 -0.40 -8.40
CA PHE A 29 -6.85 -0.04 -7.17
C PHE A 29 -6.38 1.41 -7.27
N PHE A 30 -5.53 1.78 -8.23
CA PHE A 30 -4.96 3.13 -8.34
C PHE A 30 -5.89 4.17 -9.00
N GLY A 31 -6.89 3.75 -9.76
CA GLY A 31 -7.81 4.62 -10.51
C GLY A 31 -7.22 5.10 -11.85
N ASN A 32 -6.18 4.44 -12.37
CA ASN A 32 -5.49 4.77 -13.61
C ASN A 32 -4.72 3.54 -14.15
N ASP A 33 -4.18 3.62 -15.36
CA ASP A 33 -3.46 2.53 -16.05
C ASP A 33 -1.91 2.67 -15.99
N GLN A 34 -1.39 3.44 -15.03
CA GLN A 34 0.05 3.62 -14.89
C GLN A 34 0.73 2.35 -14.38
N PRO A 35 1.99 2.09 -14.81
CA PRO A 35 2.75 0.93 -14.35
C PRO A 35 2.94 0.94 -12.84
N VAL A 36 2.89 -0.25 -12.22
CA VAL A 36 3.01 -0.43 -10.78
C VAL A 36 4.39 -0.96 -10.41
N VAL A 37 5.02 -0.32 -9.43
CA VAL A 37 6.25 -0.76 -8.77
C VAL A 37 5.91 -1.30 -7.39
N LEU A 38 6.36 -2.52 -7.09
CA LEU A 38 6.18 -3.16 -5.79
C LEU A 38 7.45 -3.03 -4.94
N ASP A 39 7.28 -2.63 -3.69
CA ASP A 39 8.33 -2.59 -2.66
C ASP A 39 7.97 -3.58 -1.53
N VAL A 40 8.62 -4.74 -1.52
CA VAL A 40 8.32 -5.83 -0.58
C VAL A 40 9.20 -5.67 0.67
N GLY A 41 8.57 -5.60 1.85
CA GLY A 41 9.29 -5.27 3.08
C GLY A 41 9.58 -3.77 3.17
N ALA A 42 8.61 -2.95 2.76
CA ALA A 42 8.75 -1.50 2.65
C ALA A 42 9.03 -0.81 4.01
N GLY A 43 8.76 -1.47 5.14
CA GLY A 43 8.98 -0.93 6.48
C GLY A 43 8.26 0.40 6.68
N ARG A 44 9.04 1.46 6.91
CA ARG A 44 8.53 2.84 7.06
C ARG A 44 8.27 3.56 5.73
N GLY A 45 8.40 2.87 4.60
CA GLY A 45 8.08 3.36 3.26
C GLY A 45 8.95 4.52 2.78
N LEU A 46 10.23 4.58 3.17
CA LEU A 46 11.15 5.65 2.75
C LEU A 46 11.38 5.63 1.24
N PHE A 47 11.59 4.45 0.68
CA PHE A 47 11.68 4.26 -0.77
C PHE A 47 10.42 4.80 -1.45
N LEU A 48 9.24 4.25 -1.11
CA LEU A 48 7.94 4.70 -1.63
C LEU A 48 7.75 6.22 -1.59
N PHE A 49 8.06 6.84 -0.45
CA PHE A 49 7.86 8.28 -0.26
C PHE A 49 8.72 9.12 -1.21
N ASN A 50 9.98 8.73 -1.42
CA ASN A 50 10.88 9.46 -2.31
C ASN A 50 10.48 9.25 -3.77
N VAL A 51 10.39 7.99 -4.21
CA VAL A 51 10.19 7.67 -5.63
C VAL A 51 8.82 8.10 -6.15
N SER A 52 7.79 8.09 -5.31
CA SER A 52 6.46 8.59 -5.71
C SER A 52 6.42 10.09 -5.98
N GLY A 53 7.30 10.87 -5.36
CA GLY A 53 7.45 12.29 -5.65
C GLY A 53 8.29 12.57 -6.90
N GLU A 54 9.24 11.70 -7.22
CA GLU A 54 10.10 11.81 -8.40
C GLU A 54 9.40 11.30 -9.67
N HIS A 55 8.49 10.34 -9.52
CA HIS A 55 7.83 9.64 -10.64
C HIS A 55 6.29 9.66 -10.51
N PRO A 56 5.63 10.80 -10.73
CA PRO A 56 4.17 10.90 -10.71
C PRO A 56 3.47 10.10 -11.83
N GLU A 57 4.22 9.63 -12.82
CA GLU A 57 3.76 8.80 -13.94
C GLU A 57 3.72 7.29 -13.62
N LYS A 58 4.10 6.89 -12.40
CA LYS A 58 4.07 5.50 -11.94
C LYS A 58 3.29 5.38 -10.64
N ASN A 59 2.72 4.20 -10.44
CA ASN A 59 2.10 3.78 -9.19
C ASN A 59 3.10 3.00 -8.34
N PHE A 60 3.02 3.16 -7.02
CA PHE A 60 3.89 2.47 -6.05
C PHE A 60 3.05 1.80 -4.97
N LEU A 61 3.28 0.50 -4.77
CA LEU A 61 2.66 -0.26 -3.69
C LEU A 61 3.73 -0.86 -2.77
N GLY A 62 3.71 -0.42 -1.51
CA GLY A 62 4.57 -0.94 -0.47
C GLY A 62 3.87 -2.04 0.30
N MET A 63 4.50 -3.20 0.42
CA MET A 63 4.01 -4.32 1.22
C MET A 63 4.75 -4.41 2.54
N GLU A 64 4.02 -4.52 3.63
CA GLU A 64 4.60 -4.66 4.98
C GLU A 64 3.74 -5.56 5.86
N ILE A 65 4.38 -6.50 6.57
CA ILE A 65 3.70 -7.42 7.49
C ILE A 65 3.47 -6.77 8.86
N ASP A 66 4.33 -5.83 9.28
CA ASP A 66 4.09 -4.99 10.45
C ASP A 66 3.14 -3.82 10.11
N TYR A 67 1.87 -4.01 10.45
CA TYR A 67 0.82 -3.02 10.15
C TYR A 67 1.07 -1.67 10.84
N ARG A 68 1.83 -1.63 11.94
CA ARG A 68 2.18 -0.37 12.60
C ARG A 68 3.13 0.46 11.74
N GLU A 69 4.15 -0.15 11.15
CA GLU A 69 5.09 0.54 10.27
C GLU A 69 4.42 0.91 8.94
N GLY A 70 3.63 0.01 8.36
CA GLY A 70 2.85 0.30 7.15
C GLY A 70 1.88 1.48 7.33
N ARG A 71 1.18 1.56 8.47
CA ARG A 71 0.29 2.68 8.78
C ARG A 71 1.04 4.01 9.00
N ARG A 72 2.26 3.98 9.54
CA ARG A 72 3.13 5.17 9.63
C ARG A 72 3.53 5.65 8.24
N ALA A 73 3.93 4.74 7.36
CA ALA A 73 4.24 5.05 5.97
C ALA A 73 3.04 5.68 5.25
N ALA A 74 1.87 5.04 5.31
CA ALA A 74 0.64 5.53 4.72
C ALA A 74 0.21 6.91 5.26
N THR A 75 0.37 7.16 6.56
CA THR A 75 0.11 8.47 7.15
C THR A 75 1.03 9.55 6.56
N ARG A 76 2.30 9.21 6.30
CA ARG A 76 3.26 10.13 5.68
C ARG A 76 2.90 10.41 4.21
N LEU A 77 2.52 9.39 3.45
CA LEU A 77 2.07 9.52 2.06
C LEU A 77 0.83 10.43 1.95
N LEU A 78 -0.16 10.21 2.82
CA LEU A 78 -1.36 11.03 2.91
C LEU A 78 -1.04 12.50 3.24
N LYS A 79 -0.18 12.75 4.24
CA LYS A 79 0.21 14.11 4.61
C LYS A 79 0.96 14.87 3.50
N ALA A 80 1.68 14.14 2.65
CA ALA A 80 2.44 14.71 1.54
C ALA A 80 1.68 14.63 0.20
N GLU A 81 0.39 14.29 0.23
CA GLU A 81 -0.48 14.21 -0.94
C GLU A 81 0.15 13.40 -2.08
N ARG A 82 0.55 12.16 -1.77
CA ARG A 82 1.13 11.19 -2.71
C ARG A 82 0.08 10.16 -3.18
N PRO A 83 -0.87 10.51 -4.06
CA PRO A 83 -1.98 9.62 -4.44
C PRO A 83 -1.51 8.39 -5.24
N ASN A 84 -0.34 8.48 -5.88
CA ASN A 84 0.29 7.40 -6.64
C ASN A 84 1.08 6.41 -5.76
N ALA A 85 1.04 6.55 -4.43
CA ALA A 85 1.72 5.63 -3.51
C ALA A 85 0.79 5.15 -2.39
N ARG A 86 0.78 3.84 -2.16
CA ARG A 86 -0.10 3.19 -1.17
C ARG A 86 0.63 2.07 -0.44
N MET A 87 0.11 1.69 0.72
CA MET A 87 0.60 0.58 1.53
C MET A 87 -0.43 -0.54 1.60
N LEU A 88 0.06 -1.78 1.50
CA LEU A 88 -0.72 -3.00 1.71
C LEU A 88 -0.14 -3.77 2.91
N GLY A 89 -0.95 -3.93 3.94
CA GLY A 89 -0.64 -4.77 5.09
C GLY A 89 -0.86 -6.25 4.75
N GLY A 90 0.17 -7.08 4.89
CA GLY A 90 0.02 -8.52 4.77
C GLY A 90 1.31 -9.28 4.43
N ASP A 91 1.20 -10.61 4.42
CA ASP A 91 2.30 -11.49 4.01
C ASP A 91 2.48 -11.45 2.49
N ALA A 92 3.65 -11.01 2.05
CA ALA A 92 3.99 -10.92 0.63
C ALA A 92 3.84 -12.26 -0.10
N ARG A 93 4.15 -13.39 0.55
CA ARG A 93 4.02 -14.72 -0.07
C ARG A 93 2.56 -15.02 -0.40
N ILE A 94 1.63 -14.69 0.50
CA ILE A 94 0.20 -14.85 0.28
C ILE A 94 -0.26 -13.91 -0.84
N ALA A 95 0.25 -12.68 -0.88
CA ALA A 95 -0.06 -11.75 -1.95
C ALA A 95 0.38 -12.28 -3.32
N PHE A 96 1.62 -12.74 -3.47
CA PHE A 96 2.10 -13.31 -4.74
C PHE A 96 1.43 -14.62 -5.13
N ASP A 97 0.98 -15.44 -4.17
CA ASP A 97 0.31 -16.71 -4.46
C ASP A 97 -1.15 -16.51 -4.92
N LYS A 98 -1.85 -15.50 -4.38
CA LYS A 98 -3.32 -15.40 -4.51
C LYS A 98 -3.81 -14.11 -5.16
N PHE A 99 -3.04 -13.03 -5.07
CA PHE A 99 -3.51 -11.69 -5.37
C PHE A 99 -2.72 -11.01 -6.49
N ILE A 100 -1.42 -11.20 -6.56
CA ILE A 100 -0.56 -10.59 -7.58
C ILE A 100 -0.38 -11.61 -8.71
N PRO A 101 -0.80 -11.29 -9.95
CA PRO A 101 -0.63 -12.17 -11.10
C PRO A 101 0.82 -12.32 -11.56
#